data_AF-A0A1I3LMA1-F1
#
_entry.id   AF-A0A1I3LMA1-F1
#
_cell.length_a   1.000
_cell.length_b   1.000
_cell.length_c   1.000
_cell.angle_alpha   90.00
_cell.angle_beta   90.00
_cell.angle_gamma   90.00
#
_symmetry.space_group_name_H-M   'P 1'
#
loop_
_entity.id
_entity.type
_entity.pdbx_description
1 polymer ?
#
loop_
_entity_poly.entity_id
_entity_poly.type
_entity_poly.pdbx_seq_one_letter_code
_entity_poly.pdbx_strand_id
1 'polypeptide(L)'
;MEKAHFISEWTLETKASDLPIYLYTIPQTSQEISQIEKYTAKIKYEVMRQNPGILLESAGHLLGSFQKVKAWGNFTPIREEFRCIQVESSVERRLLERLLARSFENAQDPNIFYTKKNTITIKKAKRLNNDIEMRRYLQFEMNVYPSGLISIGFDLHHQFSYRKSLYDMILKGVKLEENCQVVDIINRKTYHFHSISDQTVSDPLLSTGESPIDYYRNNGNEKYVKNIPPYTPAIICFSPTSSKPLYFIPQLLRLVCTWDQVPIDGKKETKIPVDDRVQRLIKGMGKVMNDWKNNCPDLPIRFHERSLFADQAGFRIKVMKKPTLLFGQGVEDTWGQRGLKKGGVISPPKKPIECQILIDDNVVKNFTKRYKHGLDFPFTIALQKLSNKLGVTLERSALDSGKIRRIHFDDALSLREELQEAAKIMNREHPLIIVAKKEHLEKKVGSRDFYSLIKHLLGRDHCLRTQVVTYETSELKSKGSENILLNILLGLYVKNGVHPWKLKHPLHSDCFVGLDVSHEGGIHTTGIIQVVGKDGTPLWTKPLSNSERGEVIRRETIEQSINHTLDRYKQKEGRYPSHITFHRDGKGHLTEVNTIRDILNQYHISFDYVAIEKNILRRMAYKDNPSPNG
;
A
#
# COMPACT_ATOMS: atom_id res chain seq x y z
N MET A 1 7.31 5.81 -35.88
CA MET A 1 6.54 6.84 -35.16
C MET A 1 7.18 7.02 -33.81
N GLU A 2 7.73 8.20 -33.56
CA GLU A 2 8.43 8.51 -32.32
C GLU A 2 7.41 8.63 -31.20
N LYS A 3 7.55 7.81 -30.16
CA LYS A 3 6.67 7.83 -28.99
C LYS A 3 7.25 8.77 -27.96
N ALA A 4 6.49 9.75 -27.52
CA ALA A 4 6.88 10.57 -26.37
C ALA A 4 6.60 9.79 -25.09
N HIS A 5 7.61 9.66 -24.23
CA HIS A 5 7.49 8.98 -22.93
C HIS A 5 7.51 10.03 -21.84
N PHE A 6 6.55 9.96 -20.94
CA PHE A 6 6.35 10.90 -19.85
C PHE A 6 6.60 10.22 -18.51
N ILE A 7 7.23 10.95 -17.59
CA ILE A 7 7.31 10.60 -16.17
C ILE A 7 6.82 11.79 -15.33
N SER A 8 6.02 11.54 -14.30
CA SER A 8 5.58 12.59 -13.37
C SER A 8 6.67 12.96 -12.36
N GLU A 9 7.81 13.38 -12.90
CA GLU A 9 8.98 13.88 -12.19
C GLU A 9 9.53 15.08 -12.94
N TRP A 10 9.71 16.18 -12.22
CA TRP A 10 10.31 17.39 -12.76
C TRP A 10 11.73 17.52 -12.24
N THR A 11 12.70 17.40 -13.13
CA THR A 11 14.11 17.67 -12.83
C THR A 11 14.39 19.17 -13.01
N LEU A 12 14.94 19.81 -11.98
CA LEU A 12 15.35 21.21 -12.05
C LEU A 12 16.64 21.36 -12.84
N GLU A 13 16.79 22.49 -13.52
CA GLU A 13 18.08 22.90 -14.09
C GLU A 13 19.02 23.40 -12.99
N THR A 14 18.46 23.99 -11.94
CA THR A 14 19.18 24.38 -10.72
C THR A 14 19.71 23.15 -10.01
N LYS A 15 21.01 23.15 -9.73
CA LYS A 15 21.68 22.09 -8.97
C LYS A 15 21.80 22.48 -7.50
N ALA A 16 22.04 21.49 -6.65
CA ALA A 16 22.34 21.71 -5.23
C ALA A 16 23.58 22.60 -5.03
N SER A 17 24.53 22.59 -5.99
CA SER A 17 25.70 23.46 -6.01
C SER A 17 25.40 24.93 -6.28
N ASP A 18 24.19 25.25 -6.73
CA ASP A 18 23.78 26.62 -7.09
C ASP A 18 22.97 27.28 -5.96
N LEU A 19 22.77 26.55 -4.85
CA LEU A 19 21.87 26.93 -3.76
C LEU A 19 22.66 27.04 -2.45
N PRO A 20 23.34 28.18 -2.20
CA PRO A 20 23.94 28.43 -0.92
C PRO A 20 22.84 28.58 0.15
N ILE A 21 23.05 27.93 1.29
CA ILE A 21 22.17 28.04 2.46
C ILE A 21 23.00 28.46 3.67
N TYR A 22 22.36 29.12 4.62
CA TYR A 22 22.91 29.24 5.96
C TYR A 22 22.75 27.91 6.67
N LEU A 23 23.87 27.33 7.09
CA LEU A 23 23.94 26.04 7.78
C LEU A 23 24.43 26.26 9.20
N TYR A 24 23.71 25.69 10.16
CA TYR A 24 24.00 25.81 11.58
C TYR A 24 24.15 24.43 12.21
N THR A 25 25.29 24.20 12.85
CA THR A 25 25.59 22.96 13.57
C THR A 25 25.10 23.07 15.01
N ILE A 26 24.18 22.20 15.41
CA ILE A 26 23.58 22.20 16.74
C ILE A 26 24.36 21.26 17.67
N PRO A 27 24.62 21.67 18.93
CA PRO A 27 25.26 20.82 19.91
C PRO A 27 24.47 19.53 20.14
N GLN A 28 25.20 18.41 20.16
CA GLN A 28 24.62 17.09 20.36
C GLN A 28 24.69 16.73 21.84
N THR A 29 23.57 16.31 22.42
CA THR A 29 23.48 15.83 23.80
C THR A 29 23.35 14.30 23.89
N SER A 30 23.35 13.61 22.74
CA SER A 30 23.13 12.18 22.62
C SER A 30 23.84 11.64 21.38
N GLN A 31 24.19 10.36 21.38
CA GLN A 31 24.70 9.63 20.22
C GLN A 31 23.57 8.96 19.43
N GLU A 32 22.36 8.87 19.98
CA GLU A 32 21.21 8.27 19.29
C GLU A 32 20.63 9.23 18.25
N ILE A 33 20.65 8.83 16.97
CA ILE A 33 20.14 9.61 15.84
C ILE A 33 18.71 10.12 16.08
N SER A 34 17.83 9.28 16.63
CA SER A 34 16.44 9.65 16.88
C SER A 34 16.28 10.75 17.93
N GLN A 35 17.15 10.76 18.94
CA GLN A 35 17.17 11.79 19.98
C GLN A 35 17.75 13.09 19.45
N ILE A 36 18.84 13.00 18.67
CA ILE A 36 19.45 14.15 17.98
C ILE A 36 18.42 14.86 17.10
N GLU A 37 17.64 14.11 16.31
CA GLU A 37 16.62 14.69 15.44
C GLU A 37 15.50 15.39 16.22
N LYS A 38 14.99 14.76 17.29
CA LYS A 38 13.95 15.35 18.15
C LYS A 38 14.43 16.63 18.81
N TYR A 39 15.66 16.63 19.33
CA TYR A 39 16.27 17.79 19.98
C TYR A 39 16.44 18.95 19.00
N THR A 40 17.05 18.69 17.84
CA THR A 40 17.26 19.69 16.78
C THR A 40 15.93 20.24 16.25
N ALA A 41 14.91 19.38 16.09
CA ALA A 41 13.57 19.82 15.70
C ALA A 41 12.89 20.71 16.76
N LYS A 42 13.13 20.48 18.06
CA LYS A 42 12.64 21.36 19.12
C LYS A 42 13.26 22.75 19.01
N ILE A 43 14.59 22.82 18.86
CA ILE A 43 15.33 24.09 18.70
C ILE A 43 14.82 24.85 17.49
N LYS A 44 14.59 24.16 16.35
CA LYS A 44 14.00 24.77 15.15
C LYS A 44 12.76 25.61 15.48
N TYR A 45 11.79 25.06 16.22
CA TYR A 45 10.55 25.77 16.53
C TYR A 45 10.77 26.96 17.47
N GLU A 46 11.70 26.85 18.41
CA GLU A 46 12.04 27.95 19.34
C GLU A 46 12.71 29.11 18.59
N VAL A 47 13.65 28.80 17.70
CA VAL A 47 14.31 29.81 16.84
C VAL A 47 13.29 30.45 15.89
N MET A 48 12.39 29.70 15.28
CA MET A 48 11.34 30.25 14.41
C MET A 48 10.41 31.23 15.13
N ARG A 49 10.11 31.02 16.42
CA ARG A 49 9.30 31.97 17.22
C ARG A 49 9.98 33.32 17.38
N GLN A 50 11.32 33.33 17.47
CA GLN A 50 12.13 34.54 17.59
C GLN A 50 12.41 35.20 16.23
N ASN A 51 12.13 34.52 15.11
CA ASN A 51 12.34 35.02 13.75
C ASN A 51 11.08 34.81 12.91
N PRO A 52 9.99 35.57 13.14
CA PRO A 52 8.76 35.41 12.39
C PRO A 52 8.98 35.50 10.88
N GLY A 53 8.42 34.54 10.13
CA GLY A 53 8.51 34.50 8.67
C GLY A 53 9.76 33.80 8.11
N ILE A 54 10.77 33.47 8.93
CA ILE A 54 11.93 32.72 8.44
C ILE A 54 11.53 31.29 8.07
N LEU A 55 12.06 30.82 6.94
CA LEU A 55 11.99 29.40 6.57
C LEU A 55 13.23 28.70 7.14
N LEU A 56 13.01 27.88 8.17
CA LEU A 56 14.05 27.11 8.85
C LEU A 56 13.65 25.64 8.85
N GLU A 57 14.56 24.73 8.50
CA GLU A 57 14.35 23.29 8.60
C GLU A 57 15.50 22.59 9.33
N SER A 58 15.26 21.34 9.76
CA SER A 58 16.22 20.53 10.49
C SER A 58 16.45 19.17 9.83
N ALA A 59 17.66 18.63 9.94
CA ALA A 59 17.98 17.24 9.61
C ALA A 59 19.18 16.76 10.43
N GLY A 60 19.01 15.67 11.18
CA GLY A 60 20.06 15.23 12.11
C GLY A 60 20.38 16.33 13.11
N HIS A 61 21.66 16.71 13.16
CA HIS A 61 22.19 17.77 14.03
C HIS A 61 22.29 19.15 13.35
N LEU A 62 21.73 19.30 12.15
CA LEU A 62 21.83 20.52 11.35
C LEU A 62 20.50 21.28 11.32
N LEU A 63 20.60 22.61 11.40
CA LEU A 63 19.55 23.53 10.95
C LEU A 63 20.00 24.23 9.68
N GLY A 64 19.06 24.52 8.79
CA GLY A 64 19.32 25.22 7.54
C GLY A 64 18.27 26.27 7.25
N SER A 65 18.66 27.34 6.54
CA SER A 65 17.76 28.36 6.03
C SER A 65 18.32 29.03 4.77
N PHE A 66 17.44 29.55 3.91
CA PHE A 66 17.85 30.44 2.81
C PHE A 66 18.15 31.87 3.29
N GLN A 67 17.80 32.20 4.53
CA GLN A 67 18.00 33.52 5.13
C GLN A 67 18.83 33.39 6.42
N LYS A 68 19.59 34.42 6.76
CA LYS A 68 20.36 34.43 8.00
C LYS A 68 19.40 34.49 9.20
N VAL A 69 19.60 33.63 10.20
CA VAL A 69 18.90 33.67 11.48
C VAL A 69 19.42 34.88 12.26
N LYS A 70 18.52 35.75 12.72
CA LYS A 70 18.89 37.00 13.40
C LYS A 70 18.90 36.85 14.91
N ALA A 71 17.98 36.06 15.47
CA ALA A 71 17.83 35.87 16.91
C ALA A 71 17.79 34.38 17.29
N TRP A 72 18.65 33.96 18.22
CA TRP A 72 18.73 32.55 18.64
C TRP A 72 18.04 32.25 19.98
N GLY A 73 17.56 33.28 20.69
CA GLY A 73 17.08 33.12 22.06
C GLY A 73 18.20 32.59 22.96
N ASN A 74 17.93 31.49 23.67
CA ASN A 74 18.87 30.88 24.63
C ASN A 74 19.84 29.87 23.99
N PHE A 75 19.89 29.79 22.66
CA PHE A 75 20.73 28.83 21.95
C PHE A 75 21.88 29.54 21.24
N THR A 76 22.96 28.80 21.00
CA THR A 76 24.05 29.26 20.16
C THR A 76 24.53 28.07 19.33
N PRO A 77 24.58 28.18 17.99
CA PRO A 77 25.11 27.10 17.17
C PRO A 77 26.61 26.95 17.40
N ILE A 78 27.13 25.73 17.30
CA ILE A 78 28.58 25.47 17.38
C ILE A 78 29.30 26.11 16.19
N ARG A 79 28.65 26.07 15.03
CA ARG A 79 29.21 26.55 13.77
C ARG A 79 28.10 27.14 12.92
N GLU A 80 28.40 28.26 12.29
CA GLU A 80 27.59 28.94 11.29
C GLU A 80 28.38 29.04 9.99
N GLU A 81 27.78 28.62 8.88
CA GLU A 81 28.37 28.65 7.55
C GLU A 81 27.35 29.19 6.54
N PHE A 82 27.80 29.87 5.49
CA PHE A 82 26.97 30.19 4.32
C PHE A 82 27.62 29.56 3.09
N ARG A 83 27.08 28.41 2.67
CA ARG A 83 27.63 27.62 1.55
C ARG A 83 26.58 26.70 0.96
N CYS A 84 26.88 26.15 -0.21
CA CYS A 84 26.11 25.04 -0.78
C CYS A 84 26.28 23.78 0.07
N ILE A 85 25.32 22.85 -0.04
CA ILE A 85 25.43 21.57 0.66
C ILE A 85 26.57 20.71 0.11
N GLN A 86 27.13 19.87 0.97
CA GLN A 86 28.00 18.78 0.58
C GLN A 86 27.12 17.63 0.07
N VAL A 87 27.07 17.46 -1.26
CA VAL A 87 26.17 16.49 -1.88
C VAL A 87 26.41 15.05 -1.44
N GLU A 88 27.60 14.68 -0.95
CA GLU A 88 27.84 13.32 -0.41
C GLU A 88 27.22 13.09 0.98
N SER A 89 26.95 14.16 1.73
CA SER A 89 26.32 14.08 3.04
C SER A 89 24.82 13.83 2.90
N SER A 90 24.37 12.63 3.25
CA SER A 90 22.93 12.29 3.26
C SER A 90 22.11 13.18 4.20
N VAL A 91 22.71 13.67 5.29
CA VAL A 91 22.07 14.59 6.23
C VAL A 91 21.87 15.97 5.61
N GLU A 92 22.87 16.50 4.91
CA GLU A 92 22.75 17.81 4.23
C GLU A 92 21.83 17.76 3.02
N ARG A 93 21.85 16.67 2.23
CA ARG A 93 20.86 16.45 1.15
C ARG A 93 19.43 16.49 1.70
N ARG A 94 19.16 15.73 2.77
CA ARG A 94 17.85 15.70 3.43
C ARG A 94 17.43 17.05 4.02
N LEU A 95 18.39 17.85 4.48
CA LEU A 95 18.11 19.20 4.93
C LEU A 95 17.63 20.08 3.77
N LEU A 96 18.36 20.06 2.64
CA LEU A 96 17.99 20.82 1.46
C LEU A 96 16.66 20.36 0.87
N GLU A 97 16.38 19.06 0.82
CA GLU A 97 15.07 18.51 0.41
C GLU A 97 13.92 19.10 1.23
N ARG A 98 14.07 19.14 2.56
CA ARG A 98 13.07 19.72 3.47
C ARG A 98 12.91 21.23 3.25
N LEU A 99 14.02 21.96 3.10
CA LEU A 99 14.00 23.40 2.82
C LEU A 99 13.29 23.73 1.52
N LEU A 100 13.63 23.04 0.44
CA LEU A 100 13.02 23.23 -0.87
C LEU A 100 11.55 22.83 -0.84
N ALA A 101 11.18 21.71 -0.21
CA ALA A 101 9.79 21.31 -0.07
C ALA A 101 8.98 22.37 0.68
N ARG A 102 9.52 22.94 1.76
CA ARG A 102 8.83 23.99 2.53
C ARG A 102 8.74 25.30 1.77
N SER A 103 9.76 25.65 0.99
CA SER A 103 9.76 26.83 0.12
C SER A 103 8.69 26.68 -0.97
N PHE A 104 8.65 25.50 -1.59
CA PHE A 104 7.64 25.15 -2.59
C PHE A 104 6.22 25.26 -2.03
N GLU A 105 5.97 24.78 -0.81
CA GLU A 105 4.67 24.91 -0.14
C GLU A 105 4.28 26.35 0.21
N ASN A 106 5.24 27.15 0.69
CA ASN A 106 5.00 28.52 1.12
C ASN A 106 4.77 29.47 -0.06
N ALA A 107 5.29 29.13 -1.23
CA ALA A 107 5.16 29.95 -2.42
C ALA A 107 3.79 29.86 -3.12
N GLN A 108 2.91 28.96 -2.68
CA GLN A 108 1.62 28.74 -3.34
C GLN A 108 0.59 29.80 -2.95
N ASP A 109 -0.25 30.22 -3.91
CA ASP A 109 -1.32 31.19 -3.66
C ASP A 109 -2.30 30.66 -2.58
N PRO A 110 -2.35 31.28 -1.39
CA PRO A 110 -3.21 30.82 -0.31
C PRO A 110 -4.69 31.00 -0.62
N ASN A 111 -5.11 31.80 -1.60
CA ASN A 111 -6.51 31.92 -1.99
C ASN A 111 -7.00 30.70 -2.77
N ILE A 112 -6.09 30.04 -3.51
CA ILE A 112 -6.40 28.89 -4.36
C ILE A 112 -6.07 27.58 -3.64
N PHE A 113 -4.95 27.54 -2.93
CA PHE A 113 -4.39 26.31 -2.38
C PHE A 113 -4.34 26.29 -0.85
N TYR A 114 -4.31 25.07 -0.32
CA TYR A 114 -3.88 24.76 1.03
C TYR A 114 -2.66 23.85 0.93
N THR A 115 -1.55 24.22 1.56
CA THR A 115 -0.28 23.48 1.49
C THR A 115 0.13 22.93 2.85
N LYS A 116 0.52 21.65 2.87
CA LYS A 116 0.98 20.98 4.10
C LYS A 116 1.61 19.63 3.82
N LYS A 117 2.78 19.35 4.42
CA LYS A 117 3.42 18.02 4.44
C LYS A 117 3.48 17.39 3.04
N ASN A 118 4.08 18.11 2.12
CA ASN A 118 4.28 17.77 0.72
C ASN A 118 2.97 17.54 -0.05
N THR A 119 1.92 18.25 0.35
CA THR A 119 0.61 18.19 -0.29
C THR A 119 0.11 19.59 -0.61
N ILE A 120 -0.40 19.78 -1.83
CA ILE A 120 -0.99 21.02 -2.32
C ILE A 120 -2.43 20.74 -2.72
N THR A 121 -3.35 21.10 -1.83
CA THR A 121 -4.79 20.84 -1.97
C THR A 121 -5.51 22.04 -2.58
N ILE A 122 -6.35 21.80 -3.58
CA ILE A 122 -7.20 22.85 -4.15
C ILE A 122 -8.33 23.16 -3.15
N LYS A 123 -8.47 24.43 -2.74
CA LYS A 123 -9.48 24.84 -1.74
C LYS A 123 -10.92 24.57 -2.20
N LYS A 124 -11.21 24.85 -3.47
CA LYS A 124 -12.55 24.68 -4.07
C LYS A 124 -12.81 23.21 -4.40
N ALA A 125 -13.60 22.54 -3.56
CA ALA A 125 -14.05 21.18 -3.80
C ALA A 125 -15.07 21.12 -4.95
N LYS A 126 -15.02 20.04 -5.75
CA LYS A 126 -16.04 19.74 -6.76
C LYS A 126 -17.21 19.03 -6.08
N ARG A 127 -18.44 19.53 -6.25
CA ARG A 127 -19.65 18.82 -5.82
C ARG A 127 -19.96 17.72 -6.85
N LEU A 128 -20.23 16.51 -6.37
CA LEU A 128 -20.62 15.38 -7.21
C LEU A 128 -22.14 15.24 -7.23
N ASN A 129 -22.73 15.16 -6.04
CA ASN A 129 -24.16 15.21 -5.82
C ASN A 129 -24.49 16.12 -4.62
N ASN A 130 -25.74 16.09 -4.15
CA ASN A 130 -26.17 16.94 -3.03
C ASN A 130 -25.38 16.68 -1.74
N ASP A 131 -24.88 15.45 -1.53
CA ASP A 131 -24.30 15.00 -0.27
C ASP A 131 -22.79 14.80 -0.29
N ILE A 132 -22.14 14.64 -1.45
CA ILE A 132 -20.72 14.29 -1.56
C ILE A 132 -19.93 15.37 -2.31
N GLU A 133 -18.77 15.72 -1.75
CA GLU A 133 -17.75 16.55 -2.41
C GLU A 133 -16.47 15.77 -2.68
N MET A 134 -15.79 16.15 -3.75
CA MET A 134 -14.48 15.64 -4.14
C MET A 134 -13.45 16.77 -4.06
N ARG A 135 -12.37 16.52 -3.33
CA ARG A 135 -11.19 17.39 -3.25
C ARG A 135 -10.04 16.76 -4.03
N ARG A 136 -9.34 17.61 -4.76
CA ARG A 136 -8.12 17.24 -5.49
C ARG A 136 -6.91 17.82 -4.79
N TYR A 137 -5.85 17.04 -4.73
CA TYR A 137 -4.58 17.50 -4.20
C TYR A 137 -3.42 16.88 -4.97
N LEU A 138 -2.38 17.67 -5.16
CA LEU A 138 -1.10 17.18 -5.65
C LEU A 138 -0.29 16.73 -4.44
N GLN A 139 0.19 15.50 -4.48
CA GLN A 139 1.18 15.01 -3.54
C GLN A 139 2.52 15.01 -4.26
N PHE A 140 3.57 15.51 -3.60
CA PHE A 140 4.90 15.60 -4.20
C PHE A 140 5.99 15.08 -3.26
N GLU A 141 7.17 14.84 -3.82
CA GLU A 141 8.38 14.45 -3.11
C GLU A 141 9.56 15.18 -3.73
N MET A 142 10.30 15.91 -2.89
CA MET A 142 11.52 16.61 -3.26
C MET A 142 12.71 15.69 -2.99
N ASN A 143 13.58 15.49 -3.98
CA ASN A 143 14.76 14.65 -3.86
C ASN A 143 16.01 15.42 -4.30
N VAL A 144 17.09 15.26 -3.54
CA VAL A 144 18.43 15.75 -3.93
C VAL A 144 19.34 14.54 -4.05
N TYR A 145 19.90 14.32 -5.23
CA TYR A 145 20.76 13.17 -5.51
C TYR A 145 22.23 13.45 -5.17
N PRO A 146 23.05 12.39 -4.98
CA PRO A 146 24.50 12.54 -4.81
C PRO A 146 25.18 13.31 -5.96
N SER A 147 24.61 13.25 -7.16
CA SER A 147 25.07 14.03 -8.32
C SER A 147 24.80 15.55 -8.22
N GLY A 148 24.09 16.00 -7.17
CA GLY A 148 23.61 17.37 -7.02
C GLY A 148 22.35 17.71 -7.83
N LEU A 149 21.80 16.73 -8.56
CA LEU A 149 20.53 16.87 -9.26
C LEU A 149 19.38 17.03 -8.26
N ILE A 150 18.42 17.90 -8.58
CA ILE A 150 17.21 18.12 -7.79
C ILE A 150 16.01 17.67 -8.62
N SER A 151 15.17 16.79 -8.07
CA SER A 151 13.94 16.36 -8.73
C SER A 151 12.72 16.48 -7.82
N ILE A 152 11.57 16.68 -8.46
CA ILE A 152 10.27 16.73 -7.81
C ILE A 152 9.38 15.66 -8.43
N GLY A 153 9.19 14.54 -7.73
CA GLY A 153 8.20 13.52 -8.12
C GLY A 153 6.81 13.92 -7.64
N PHE A 154 5.76 13.69 -8.42
CA PHE A 154 4.40 14.10 -8.04
C PHE A 154 3.29 13.22 -8.63
N ASP A 155 2.14 13.17 -7.94
CA ASP A 155 0.89 12.57 -8.44
C ASP A 155 -0.34 13.38 -8.01
N LEU A 156 -1.45 13.17 -8.73
CA LEU A 156 -2.75 13.76 -8.45
C LEU A 156 -3.63 12.76 -7.71
N HIS A 157 -4.05 13.16 -6.52
CA HIS A 157 -4.90 12.37 -5.65
C HIS A 157 -6.27 13.03 -5.44
N HIS A 158 -7.21 12.21 -4.96
CA HIS A 158 -8.60 12.59 -4.76
C HIS A 158 -9.07 12.10 -3.38
N GLN A 159 -9.77 12.97 -2.64
CA GLN A 159 -10.48 12.62 -1.42
C GLN A 159 -11.97 12.89 -1.60
N PHE A 160 -12.80 11.92 -1.25
CA PHE A 160 -14.26 12.03 -1.30
C PHE A 160 -14.79 12.09 0.13
N SER A 161 -15.64 13.05 0.43
CA SER A 161 -16.23 13.20 1.76
C SER A 161 -17.67 13.65 1.67
N TYR A 162 -18.47 13.21 2.65
CA TYR A 162 -19.80 13.76 2.85
C TYR A 162 -19.72 15.24 3.23
N ARG A 163 -20.64 16.05 2.73
CA ARG A 163 -20.73 17.48 3.00
C ARG A 163 -21.29 17.79 4.39
N LYS A 164 -22.17 16.91 4.88
CA LYS A 164 -22.76 16.96 6.22
C LYS A 164 -21.67 16.72 7.26
N SER A 165 -21.76 17.42 8.38
CA SER A 165 -20.85 17.17 9.49
C SER A 165 -21.15 15.83 10.14
N LEU A 166 -20.19 15.30 10.90
CA LEU A 166 -20.41 14.08 11.68
C LEU A 166 -21.56 14.28 12.68
N TYR A 167 -21.68 15.48 13.25
CA TYR A 167 -22.80 15.87 14.11
C TYR A 167 -24.17 15.72 13.42
N ASP A 168 -24.32 16.26 12.21
CA ASP A 168 -25.58 16.16 11.45
C ASP A 168 -25.94 14.72 11.08
N MET A 169 -24.93 13.88 10.86
CA MET A 169 -25.12 12.46 10.55
C MET A 169 -25.61 11.70 11.79
N ILE A 170 -24.98 11.95 12.95
CA ILE A 170 -25.37 11.36 14.23
C ILE A 170 -26.80 11.75 14.60
N LEU A 171 -27.18 13.03 14.47
CA LEU A 171 -28.55 13.49 14.74
C LEU A 171 -29.61 12.81 13.86
N LYS A 172 -29.23 12.36 12.65
CA LYS A 172 -30.12 11.63 11.73
C LYS A 172 -30.12 10.12 11.95
N GLY A 173 -29.50 9.63 13.03
CA GLY A 173 -29.42 8.22 13.35
C GLY A 173 -28.48 7.42 12.44
N VAL A 174 -27.55 8.08 11.74
CA VAL A 174 -26.54 7.35 10.95
C VAL A 174 -25.57 6.66 11.92
N LYS A 175 -25.53 5.33 11.86
CA LYS A 175 -24.59 4.53 12.63
C LYS A 175 -23.19 4.66 12.02
N LEU A 176 -22.23 5.13 12.81
CA LEU A 176 -20.82 5.20 12.42
C LEU A 176 -20.12 3.88 12.75
N GLU A 177 -19.41 3.34 11.77
CA GLU A 177 -18.57 2.15 11.97
C GLU A 177 -17.24 2.55 12.60
N GLU A 178 -16.76 1.77 13.56
CA GLU A 178 -15.42 1.93 14.13
C GLU A 178 -14.36 1.84 13.01
N ASN A 179 -13.30 2.63 13.13
CA ASN A 179 -12.21 2.80 12.16
C ASN A 179 -12.57 3.47 10.82
N CYS A 180 -13.82 3.92 10.62
CA CYS A 180 -14.14 4.72 9.45
C CYS A 180 -13.30 6.00 9.41
N GLN A 181 -12.94 6.44 8.21
CA GLN A 181 -12.10 7.62 8.04
C GLN A 181 -12.94 8.89 8.17
N VAL A 182 -12.45 9.85 8.96
CA VAL A 182 -13.03 11.18 9.10
C VAL A 182 -11.99 12.24 8.76
N VAL A 183 -12.41 13.33 8.13
CA VAL A 183 -11.55 14.45 7.79
C VAL A 183 -11.93 15.68 8.61
N ASP A 184 -10.94 16.29 9.23
CA ASP A 184 -11.07 17.58 9.91
C ASP A 184 -11.12 18.71 8.87
N ILE A 185 -12.19 19.49 8.89
CA ILE A 185 -12.41 20.54 7.89
C ILE A 185 -11.53 21.77 8.09
N ILE A 186 -10.86 21.91 9.23
CA ILE A 186 -9.95 23.01 9.53
C ILE A 186 -8.55 22.64 9.09
N ASN A 187 -8.00 21.55 9.64
CA ASN A 187 -6.61 21.17 9.39
C ASN A 187 -6.41 20.22 8.20
N ARG A 188 -7.52 19.76 7.59
CA ARG A 188 -7.60 18.89 6.40
C ARG A 188 -6.88 17.56 6.55
N LYS A 189 -6.63 17.12 7.78
CA LYS A 189 -6.07 15.80 8.07
C LYS A 189 -7.19 14.79 8.21
N THR A 190 -6.88 13.57 7.80
CA THR A 190 -7.73 12.41 8.01
C THR A 190 -7.31 11.66 9.27
N TYR A 191 -8.31 11.21 10.01
CA TYR A 191 -8.20 10.42 11.23
C TYR A 191 -9.13 9.21 11.14
N HIS A 192 -8.98 8.27 12.06
CA HIS A 192 -9.86 7.11 12.20
C HIS A 192 -10.81 7.32 13.37
N PHE A 193 -12.11 7.28 13.10
CA PHE A 193 -13.15 7.32 14.14
C PHE A 193 -13.04 6.09 15.03
N HIS A 194 -13.17 6.27 16.35
CA HIS A 194 -13.24 5.17 17.30
C HIS A 194 -14.63 5.12 17.96
N SER A 195 -15.01 6.18 18.66
CA SER A 195 -16.26 6.23 19.41
C SER A 195 -16.73 7.66 19.65
N ILE A 196 -17.98 7.77 20.09
CA ILE A 196 -18.53 8.99 20.66
C ILE A 196 -18.17 8.98 22.16
N SER A 197 -17.61 10.08 22.66
CA SER A 197 -17.25 10.21 24.06
C SER A 197 -18.49 10.49 24.91
N ASP A 198 -18.50 9.98 26.15
CA ASP A 198 -19.47 10.38 27.18
C ASP A 198 -19.19 11.81 27.69
N GLN A 199 -18.01 12.35 27.39
CA GLN A 199 -17.61 13.72 27.71
C GLN A 199 -17.92 14.66 26.55
N THR A 200 -18.08 15.93 26.87
CA THR A 200 -18.48 17.00 25.97
C THR A 200 -17.29 17.77 25.42
N VAL A 201 -17.52 18.54 24.37
CA VAL A 201 -16.52 19.44 23.77
C VAL A 201 -16.11 20.61 24.68
N SER A 202 -16.76 20.79 25.83
CA SER A 202 -16.43 21.80 26.85
C SER A 202 -15.62 21.21 28.02
N ASP A 203 -15.49 19.90 28.10
CA ASP A 203 -14.68 19.25 29.13
C ASP A 203 -13.18 19.33 28.79
N PRO A 204 -12.28 19.36 29.79
CA PRO A 204 -10.83 19.49 29.59
C PRO A 204 -10.20 18.18 29.07
N LEU A 205 -10.39 17.91 27.77
CA LEU A 205 -10.03 16.64 27.13
C LEU A 205 -8.64 16.64 26.48
N LEU A 206 -8.02 17.80 26.28
CA LEU A 206 -6.76 17.90 25.56
C LEU A 206 -5.57 17.69 26.50
N SER A 207 -4.43 17.29 25.94
CA SER A 207 -3.19 17.10 26.73
C SER A 207 -2.67 18.38 27.40
N THR A 208 -3.16 19.55 26.97
CA THR A 208 -2.87 20.86 27.58
C THR A 208 -3.75 21.13 28.82
N GLY A 209 -4.75 20.29 29.10
CA GLY A 209 -5.77 20.53 30.12
C GLY A 209 -6.91 21.45 29.65
N GLU A 210 -6.89 21.87 28.38
CA GLU A 210 -7.94 22.71 27.78
C GLU A 210 -9.09 21.86 27.22
N SER A 211 -10.28 22.46 27.10
CA SER A 211 -11.37 21.87 26.34
C SER A 211 -11.15 22.02 24.83
N PRO A 212 -11.74 21.14 23.99
CA PRO A 212 -11.73 21.32 22.55
C PRO A 212 -12.23 22.70 22.11
N ILE A 213 -13.28 23.25 22.72
CA ILE A 213 -13.77 24.60 22.40
C ILE A 213 -12.74 25.67 22.78
N ASP A 214 -12.20 25.61 24.00
CA ASP A 214 -11.28 26.64 24.50
C ASP A 214 -9.96 26.64 23.74
N TYR A 215 -9.50 25.48 23.29
CA TYR A 215 -8.36 25.40 22.38
C TYR A 215 -8.56 26.25 21.11
N TYR A 216 -9.74 26.20 20.48
CA TYR A 216 -10.00 27.05 19.31
C TYR A 216 -10.12 28.53 19.70
N ARG A 217 -10.71 28.88 20.85
CA ARG A 217 -10.79 30.26 21.33
C ARG A 217 -9.41 30.85 21.63
N ASN A 218 -8.62 30.17 22.43
CA ASN A 218 -7.29 30.59 22.87
C ASN A 218 -6.31 30.74 21.69
N ASN A 219 -6.51 29.98 20.61
CA ASN A 219 -5.73 30.08 19.39
C ASN A 219 -6.34 31.05 18.34
N GLY A 220 -7.22 31.97 18.72
CA GLY A 220 -7.77 33.01 17.84
C GLY A 220 -8.74 32.49 16.76
N ASN A 221 -9.29 31.30 16.96
CA ASN A 221 -10.12 30.58 15.98
C ASN A 221 -11.58 30.42 16.46
N GLU A 222 -12.04 31.32 17.33
CA GLU A 222 -13.40 31.33 17.91
C GLU A 222 -14.53 31.25 16.88
N LYS A 223 -14.33 31.82 15.68
CA LYS A 223 -15.30 31.77 14.57
C LYS A 223 -15.78 30.36 14.21
N TYR A 224 -14.98 29.32 14.48
CA TYR A 224 -15.36 27.93 14.19
C TYR A 224 -16.17 27.28 15.31
N VAL A 225 -16.12 27.81 16.53
CA VAL A 225 -16.71 27.18 17.72
C VAL A 225 -17.78 28.02 18.41
N LYS A 226 -17.93 29.30 18.05
CA LYS A 226 -18.87 30.24 18.70
C LYS A 226 -20.33 29.78 18.79
N ASN A 227 -20.77 28.95 17.84
CA ASN A 227 -22.17 28.48 17.76
C ASN A 227 -22.30 26.98 18.11
N ILE A 228 -21.28 26.39 18.74
CA ILE A 228 -21.28 24.97 19.09
C ILE A 228 -21.86 24.81 20.49
N PRO A 229 -22.95 24.03 20.67
CA PRO A 229 -23.53 23.83 21.98
C PRO A 229 -22.51 23.19 22.95
N PRO A 230 -22.31 23.76 24.15
CA PRO A 230 -21.31 23.28 25.11
C PRO A 230 -21.44 21.79 25.47
N TYR A 231 -22.67 21.30 25.50
CA TYR A 231 -23.03 19.92 25.82
C TYR A 231 -22.87 18.93 24.65
N THR A 232 -22.32 19.38 23.51
CA THR A 232 -22.10 18.48 22.36
C THR A 232 -21.09 17.39 22.76
N PRO A 233 -21.41 16.10 22.58
CA PRO A 233 -20.45 15.02 22.82
C PRO A 233 -19.21 15.15 21.95
N ALA A 234 -18.03 14.92 22.53
CA ALA A 234 -16.78 14.88 21.78
C ALA A 234 -16.66 13.58 20.97
N ILE A 235 -15.88 13.61 19.89
CA ILE A 235 -15.55 12.44 19.08
C ILE A 235 -14.13 12.00 19.38
N ILE A 236 -13.95 10.71 19.66
CA ILE A 236 -12.65 10.10 19.86
C ILE A 236 -12.16 9.55 18.53
N CYS A 237 -10.98 10.02 18.10
CA CYS A 237 -10.31 9.58 16.88
C CYS A 237 -8.85 9.20 17.17
N PHE A 238 -8.27 8.42 16.26
CA PHE A 238 -6.84 8.13 16.24
C PHE A 238 -6.17 8.68 14.97
N SER A 239 -4.92 9.13 15.12
CA SER A 239 -4.06 9.41 13.96
C SER A 239 -3.62 8.09 13.33
N PRO A 240 -3.43 8.01 11.99
CA PRO A 240 -2.85 6.83 11.36
C PRO A 240 -1.49 6.40 11.94
N THR A 241 -0.79 7.32 12.60
CA THR A 241 0.58 7.14 13.13
C THR A 241 0.65 7.13 14.65
N SER A 242 -0.47 7.18 15.38
CA SER A 242 -0.44 7.27 16.84
C SER A 242 -1.62 6.54 17.46
N SER A 243 -1.32 5.74 18.49
CA SER A 243 -2.30 5.09 19.35
C SER A 243 -2.85 6.00 20.47
N LYS A 244 -2.45 7.27 20.51
CA LYS A 244 -3.00 8.22 21.48
C LYS A 244 -4.37 8.72 21.01
N PRO A 245 -5.40 8.68 21.86
CA PRO A 245 -6.71 9.22 21.50
C PRO A 245 -6.62 10.73 21.30
N LEU A 246 -7.36 11.22 20.31
CA LEU A 246 -7.52 12.63 19.99
C LEU A 246 -9.01 12.98 20.05
N TYR A 247 -9.33 14.09 20.70
CA TYR A 247 -10.70 14.54 20.91
C TYR A 247 -11.05 15.65 19.93
N PHE A 248 -12.18 15.49 19.25
CA PHE A 248 -12.64 16.40 18.21
C PHE A 248 -14.08 16.85 18.42
N ILE A 249 -14.36 18.04 17.89
CA ILE A 249 -15.70 18.60 17.81
C ILE A 249 -16.41 18.00 16.58
N PRO A 250 -17.56 17.30 16.70
CA PRO A 250 -18.18 16.57 15.59
C PRO A 250 -18.62 17.45 14.43
N GLN A 251 -18.97 18.72 14.68
CA GLN A 251 -19.34 19.69 13.65
C GLN A 251 -18.17 20.04 12.71
N LEU A 252 -16.93 19.84 13.17
CA LEU A 252 -15.70 20.11 12.42
C LEU A 252 -15.15 18.86 11.70
N LEU A 253 -15.83 17.72 11.83
CA LEU A 253 -15.48 16.47 11.16
C LEU A 253 -16.47 16.14 10.05
N ARG A 254 -15.97 15.51 8.99
CA ARG A 254 -16.78 14.93 7.91
C ARG A 254 -16.37 13.48 7.67
N LEU A 255 -17.35 12.62 7.38
CA LEU A 255 -17.08 11.25 7.01
C LEU A 255 -16.44 11.17 5.61
N VAL A 256 -15.35 10.44 5.48
CA VAL A 256 -14.70 10.14 4.20
C VAL A 256 -15.41 8.94 3.56
N CYS A 257 -15.73 9.04 2.27
CA CYS A 257 -16.44 7.99 1.56
C CYS A 257 -15.51 6.80 1.26
N THR A 258 -16.00 5.59 1.45
CA THR A 258 -15.37 4.39 0.87
C THR A 258 -15.58 4.38 -0.65
N TRP A 259 -14.76 3.63 -1.39
CA TRP A 259 -14.86 3.59 -2.85
C TRP A 259 -16.25 3.14 -3.35
N ASP A 260 -16.91 2.25 -2.62
CA ASP A 260 -18.25 1.77 -2.98
C ASP A 260 -19.32 2.86 -2.82
N GLN A 261 -19.13 3.77 -1.86
CA GLN A 261 -19.99 4.93 -1.64
C GLN A 261 -19.76 6.07 -2.65
N VAL A 262 -18.63 6.07 -3.37
CA VAL A 262 -18.33 7.12 -4.37
C VAL A 262 -19.31 6.98 -5.55
N PRO A 263 -20.02 8.06 -5.93
CA PRO A 263 -20.95 8.03 -7.05
C PRO A 263 -20.23 7.90 -8.40
N ILE A 264 -20.95 7.48 -9.44
CA ILE A 264 -20.38 7.11 -10.75
C ILE A 264 -19.60 8.26 -11.38
N ASP A 265 -20.10 9.49 -11.27
CA ASP A 265 -19.44 10.71 -11.72
C ASP A 265 -18.10 10.95 -10.98
N GLY A 266 -18.05 10.72 -9.67
CA GLY A 266 -16.80 10.72 -8.90
C GLY A 266 -15.82 9.62 -9.34
N LYS A 267 -16.32 8.42 -9.65
CA LYS A 267 -15.50 7.33 -10.19
C LYS A 267 -14.92 7.67 -11.56
N LYS A 268 -15.68 8.37 -12.41
CA LYS A 268 -15.21 8.85 -13.72
C LYS A 268 -14.15 9.95 -13.61
N GLU A 269 -14.13 10.73 -12.53
CA GLU A 269 -13.10 11.75 -12.30
C GLU A 269 -11.72 11.18 -11.92
N THR A 270 -11.70 9.98 -11.34
CA THR A 270 -10.47 9.29 -10.90
C THR A 270 -9.97 8.28 -11.93
N LYS A 271 -10.89 7.61 -12.64
CA LYS A 271 -10.60 6.67 -13.72
C LYS A 271 -10.75 7.35 -15.08
N ILE A 272 -9.85 8.28 -15.37
CA ILE A 272 -9.76 8.98 -16.65
C ILE A 272 -8.75 8.30 -17.60
N PRO A 273 -8.85 8.51 -18.93
CA PRO A 273 -7.83 8.12 -19.88
C PRO A 273 -6.44 8.65 -19.49
N VAL A 274 -5.39 7.92 -19.89
CA VAL A 274 -4.00 8.25 -19.54
C VAL A 274 -3.63 9.65 -20.03
N ASP A 275 -4.00 10.01 -21.26
CA ASP A 275 -3.72 11.33 -21.84
C ASP A 275 -4.35 12.46 -21.04
N ASP A 276 -5.64 12.33 -20.69
CA ASP A 276 -6.35 13.30 -19.84
C ASP A 276 -5.68 13.44 -18.47
N ARG A 277 -5.20 12.33 -17.89
CA ARG A 277 -4.50 12.34 -16.61
C ARG A 277 -3.18 13.10 -16.72
N VAL A 278 -2.39 12.83 -17.74
CA VAL A 278 -1.11 13.50 -17.99
C VAL A 278 -1.33 15.00 -18.19
N GLN A 279 -2.29 15.40 -19.04
CA GLN A 279 -2.59 16.82 -19.26
C GLN A 279 -3.00 17.54 -17.97
N ARG A 280 -3.88 16.93 -17.15
CA ARG A 280 -4.29 17.49 -15.86
C ARG A 280 -3.11 17.61 -14.88
N LEU A 281 -2.24 16.61 -14.86
CA LEU A 281 -1.03 16.59 -14.03
C LEU A 281 -0.06 17.70 -14.45
N ILE A 282 0.30 17.79 -15.72
CA ILE A 282 1.21 18.80 -16.26
C ILE A 282 0.67 20.20 -15.99
N LYS A 283 -0.60 20.46 -16.32
CA LYS A 283 -1.22 21.77 -16.09
C LYS A 283 -1.27 22.14 -14.61
N GLY A 284 -1.64 21.18 -13.75
CA GLY A 284 -1.74 21.38 -12.31
C GLY A 284 -0.39 21.67 -11.68
N MET A 285 0.61 20.84 -11.98
CA MET A 285 1.96 21.00 -11.47
C MET A 285 2.67 22.21 -12.07
N GLY A 286 2.48 22.50 -13.35
CA GLY A 286 3.07 23.66 -14.02
C GLY A 286 2.63 24.98 -13.40
N LYS A 287 1.35 25.10 -13.01
CA LYS A 287 0.89 26.26 -12.23
C LYS A 287 1.65 26.39 -10.91
N VAL A 288 1.76 25.30 -10.16
CA VAL A 288 2.42 25.27 -8.84
C VAL A 288 3.92 25.58 -8.96
N MET A 289 4.58 25.09 -10.00
CA MET A 289 5.99 25.38 -10.31
C MET A 289 6.21 26.86 -10.67
N ASN A 290 5.30 27.44 -11.46
CA ASN A 290 5.33 28.86 -11.80
C ASN A 290 5.09 29.73 -10.56
N ASP A 291 4.14 29.36 -9.69
CA ASP A 291 3.91 30.06 -8.42
C ASP A 291 5.18 30.02 -7.56
N TRP A 292 5.91 28.90 -7.52
CA TRP A 292 7.19 28.80 -6.81
C TRP A 292 8.27 29.75 -7.36
N LYS A 293 8.47 29.73 -8.68
CA LYS A 293 9.44 30.62 -9.34
C LYS A 293 9.11 32.10 -9.13
N ASN A 294 7.83 32.47 -9.25
CA ASN A 294 7.42 33.88 -9.19
C ASN A 294 7.40 34.43 -7.76
N ASN A 295 7.04 33.60 -6.77
CA ASN A 295 6.89 34.05 -5.39
C ASN A 295 8.15 33.82 -4.52
N CYS A 296 9.22 33.26 -5.10
CA CYS A 296 10.53 33.12 -4.46
C CYS A 296 11.66 33.63 -5.37
N PRO A 297 11.66 34.92 -5.76
CA PRO A 297 12.60 35.45 -6.76
C PRO A 297 14.07 35.39 -6.33
N ASP A 298 14.34 35.37 -5.01
CA ASP A 298 15.69 35.30 -4.45
C ASP A 298 16.30 33.88 -4.54
N LEU A 299 15.48 32.86 -4.83
CA LEU A 299 15.96 31.51 -5.07
C LEU A 299 16.15 31.31 -6.58
N PRO A 300 17.34 30.87 -7.03
CA PRO A 300 17.64 30.70 -8.45
C PRO A 300 16.99 29.42 -9.02
N ILE A 301 15.68 29.24 -8.84
CA ILE A 301 14.91 28.08 -9.29
C ILE A 301 14.64 28.18 -10.80
N ARG A 302 15.20 27.24 -11.55
CA ARG A 302 15.03 27.10 -12.99
C ARG A 302 14.57 25.68 -13.32
N PHE A 303 13.58 25.59 -14.19
CA PHE A 303 13.01 24.34 -14.66
C PHE A 303 12.50 24.51 -16.09
N HIS A 304 12.45 23.41 -16.84
CA HIS A 304 11.95 23.38 -18.21
C HIS A 304 10.82 22.36 -18.32
N GLU A 305 9.70 22.69 -18.99
CA GLU A 305 8.56 21.78 -19.13
C GLU A 305 8.92 20.47 -19.81
N ARG A 306 9.89 20.50 -20.74
CA ARG A 306 10.39 19.29 -21.40
C ARG A 306 11.12 18.32 -20.47
N SER A 307 11.51 18.72 -19.26
CA SER A 307 12.09 17.80 -18.27
C SER A 307 11.11 16.74 -17.77
N LEU A 308 9.84 16.80 -18.18
CA LEU A 308 8.83 15.76 -17.93
C LEU A 308 8.89 14.62 -18.96
N PHE A 309 9.54 14.85 -20.11
CA PHE A 309 9.82 13.80 -21.08
C PHE A 309 11.01 12.97 -20.60
N ALA A 310 10.83 11.66 -20.58
CA ALA A 310 11.76 10.75 -19.92
C ALA A 310 13.15 10.76 -20.59
N ASP A 311 13.23 10.85 -21.92
CA ASP A 311 14.48 10.98 -22.67
C ASP A 311 15.22 12.29 -22.32
N GLN A 312 14.49 13.40 -22.26
CA GLN A 312 15.03 14.73 -21.90
C GLN A 312 15.48 14.79 -20.44
N ALA A 313 14.82 14.03 -19.55
CA ALA A 313 15.22 13.86 -18.16
C ALA A 313 16.42 12.90 -17.97
N GLY A 314 16.96 12.34 -19.06
CA GLY A 314 18.13 11.45 -19.04
C GLY A 314 17.80 9.96 -18.84
N PHE A 315 16.53 9.57 -18.88
CA PHE A 315 16.13 8.15 -18.81
C PHE A 315 16.33 7.45 -20.15
N ARG A 316 16.76 6.19 -20.08
CA ARG A 316 16.79 5.29 -21.24
C ARG A 316 15.52 4.47 -21.28
N ILE A 317 14.76 4.60 -22.36
CA ILE A 317 13.54 3.82 -22.56
C ILE A 317 13.87 2.44 -23.12
N LYS A 318 13.41 1.40 -22.44
CA LYS A 318 13.57 0.02 -22.88
C LYS A 318 12.23 -0.71 -22.83
N VAL A 319 11.81 -1.23 -23.98
CA VAL A 319 10.64 -2.11 -24.07
C VAL A 319 11.11 -3.55 -23.85
N MET A 320 10.61 -4.18 -22.79
CA MET A 320 10.93 -5.57 -22.47
C MET A 320 10.07 -6.51 -23.30
N LYS A 321 10.68 -7.55 -23.89
CA LYS A 321 9.94 -8.63 -24.57
C LYS A 321 9.16 -9.41 -23.52
N LYS A 322 7.95 -9.85 -23.88
CA LYS A 322 7.16 -10.74 -23.03
C LYS A 322 7.91 -12.06 -22.84
N PRO A 323 7.97 -12.61 -21.62
CA PRO A 323 8.60 -13.90 -21.39
C PRO A 323 7.81 -15.01 -22.10
N THR A 324 8.52 -16.02 -22.58
CA THR A 324 7.90 -17.24 -23.13
C THR A 324 7.68 -18.23 -21.99
N LEU A 325 6.44 -18.71 -21.86
CA LEU A 325 6.03 -19.72 -20.91
C LEU A 325 5.95 -21.08 -21.62
N LEU A 326 6.35 -22.13 -20.92
CA LEU A 326 6.24 -23.53 -21.34
C LEU A 326 5.10 -24.20 -20.58
N PHE A 327 4.22 -24.87 -21.32
CA PHE A 327 3.02 -25.57 -20.86
C PHE A 327 3.15 -27.08 -21.13
N GLY A 328 2.11 -27.83 -20.78
CA GLY A 328 2.04 -29.25 -21.12
C GLY A 328 2.16 -29.48 -22.63
N GLN A 329 2.48 -30.71 -23.00
CA GLN A 329 2.65 -31.13 -24.41
C GLN A 329 3.72 -30.33 -25.17
N GLY A 330 4.64 -29.65 -24.46
CA GLY A 330 5.68 -28.82 -25.07
C GLY A 330 5.18 -27.51 -25.68
N VAL A 331 3.93 -27.12 -25.40
CA VAL A 331 3.36 -25.87 -25.95
C VAL A 331 4.05 -24.66 -25.35
N GLU A 332 4.35 -23.69 -26.21
CA GLU A 332 4.95 -22.42 -25.84
C GLU A 332 3.99 -21.26 -26.10
N ASP A 333 3.87 -20.35 -25.14
CA ASP A 333 3.03 -19.17 -25.29
C ASP A 333 3.51 -18.03 -24.39
N THR A 334 3.19 -16.78 -24.74
CA THR A 334 3.45 -15.62 -23.88
C THR A 334 2.26 -15.29 -22.97
N TRP A 335 1.16 -16.02 -23.11
CA TRP A 335 -0.08 -15.80 -22.37
C TRP A 335 -0.56 -17.07 -21.67
N GLY A 336 -0.65 -17.03 -20.34
CA GLY A 336 -1.06 -18.15 -19.48
C GLY A 336 -2.33 -18.87 -19.95
N GLN A 337 -3.40 -18.12 -20.21
CA GLN A 337 -4.67 -18.68 -20.64
C GLN A 337 -4.59 -19.39 -22.00
N ARG A 338 -3.92 -18.77 -22.98
CA ARG A 338 -3.84 -19.31 -24.34
C ARG A 338 -2.96 -20.56 -24.37
N GLY A 339 -1.84 -20.54 -23.65
CA GLY A 339 -0.96 -21.69 -23.52
C GLY A 339 -1.64 -22.87 -22.81
N LEU A 340 -2.35 -22.62 -21.71
CA LEU A 340 -3.11 -23.67 -21.01
C LEU A 340 -4.20 -24.30 -21.88
N LYS A 341 -4.95 -23.50 -22.65
CA LYS A 341 -5.99 -24.03 -23.56
C LYS A 341 -5.42 -24.95 -24.64
N LYS A 342 -4.17 -24.71 -25.06
CA LYS A 342 -3.50 -25.46 -26.12
C LYS A 342 -2.77 -26.70 -25.59
N GLY A 343 -2.03 -26.57 -24.49
CA GLY A 343 -1.10 -27.60 -24.00
C GLY A 343 -1.47 -28.23 -22.66
N GLY A 344 -2.42 -27.67 -21.92
CA GLY A 344 -2.69 -28.06 -20.53
C GLY A 344 -1.55 -27.68 -19.58
N VAL A 345 -1.57 -28.24 -18.37
CA VAL A 345 -0.58 -27.95 -17.33
C VAL A 345 0.79 -28.56 -17.65
N ILE A 346 1.90 -27.91 -17.25
CA ILE A 346 3.26 -28.39 -17.54
C ILE A 346 3.57 -29.75 -16.90
N SER A 347 3.08 -29.99 -15.69
CA SER A 347 3.33 -31.22 -14.93
C SER A 347 2.03 -31.72 -14.33
N PRO A 348 1.20 -32.45 -15.09
CA PRO A 348 -0.04 -33.02 -14.56
C PRO A 348 0.28 -34.07 -13.50
N PRO A 349 -0.53 -34.16 -12.42
CA PRO A 349 -0.34 -35.17 -11.39
C PRO A 349 -0.66 -36.57 -11.96
N LYS A 350 0.06 -37.60 -11.48
CA LYS A 350 -0.18 -39.00 -11.89
C LYS A 350 -1.49 -39.56 -11.34
N LYS A 351 -1.96 -39.03 -10.21
CA LYS A 351 -3.21 -39.43 -9.55
C LYS A 351 -4.25 -38.30 -9.70
N PRO A 352 -5.55 -38.62 -9.75
CA PRO A 352 -6.61 -37.63 -9.68
C PRO A 352 -6.46 -36.74 -8.43
N ILE A 353 -6.82 -35.47 -8.56
CA ILE A 353 -6.99 -34.60 -7.40
C ILE A 353 -8.41 -34.82 -6.88
N GLU A 354 -8.51 -35.46 -5.73
CA GLU A 354 -9.79 -35.64 -5.04
C GLU A 354 -10.16 -34.41 -4.22
N CYS A 355 -11.33 -33.81 -4.48
CA CYS A 355 -11.82 -32.64 -3.76
C CYS A 355 -12.90 -33.00 -2.74
N GLN A 356 -12.83 -32.36 -1.57
CA GLN A 356 -13.89 -32.32 -0.57
C GLN A 356 -14.67 -31.01 -0.69
N ILE A 357 -15.94 -31.00 -0.26
CA ILE A 357 -16.82 -29.84 -0.42
C ILE A 357 -17.57 -29.52 0.89
N LEU A 358 -17.46 -28.25 1.30
CA LEU A 358 -18.22 -27.63 2.39
C LEU A 358 -19.10 -26.51 1.80
N ILE A 359 -20.41 -26.51 2.07
CA ILE A 359 -21.35 -25.56 1.46
C ILE A 359 -22.24 -24.93 2.51
N ASP A 360 -22.42 -23.63 2.42
CA ASP A 360 -23.42 -22.85 3.15
C ASP A 360 -24.83 -23.48 3.00
N ASP A 361 -25.49 -23.80 4.12
CA ASP A 361 -26.83 -24.42 4.08
C ASP A 361 -27.86 -23.56 3.32
N ASN A 362 -27.74 -22.23 3.39
CA ASN A 362 -28.61 -21.33 2.61
C ASN A 362 -28.37 -21.45 1.10
N VAL A 363 -27.14 -21.74 0.69
CA VAL A 363 -26.82 -22.04 -0.71
C VAL A 363 -27.43 -23.37 -1.12
N VAL A 364 -27.31 -24.41 -0.28
CA VAL A 364 -27.90 -25.73 -0.56
C VAL A 364 -29.41 -25.63 -0.72
N LYS A 365 -30.11 -24.91 0.17
CA LYS A 365 -31.56 -24.66 0.09
C LYS A 365 -31.96 -24.03 -1.25
N ASN A 366 -31.20 -23.05 -1.72
CA ASN A 366 -31.46 -22.37 -2.99
C ASN A 366 -31.24 -23.29 -4.20
N PHE A 367 -30.15 -24.07 -4.21
CA PHE A 367 -29.86 -25.02 -5.28
C PHE A 367 -30.87 -26.17 -5.34
N THR A 368 -31.21 -26.77 -4.19
CA THR A 368 -32.14 -27.92 -4.12
C THR A 368 -33.55 -27.55 -4.62
N LYS A 369 -33.99 -26.30 -4.38
CA LYS A 369 -35.25 -25.78 -4.96
C LYS A 369 -35.19 -25.67 -6.49
N ARG A 370 -34.00 -25.40 -7.04
CA ARG A 370 -33.81 -25.05 -8.46
C ARG A 370 -33.46 -26.24 -9.35
N TYR A 371 -32.75 -27.23 -8.81
CA TYR A 371 -32.27 -28.41 -9.55
C TYR A 371 -32.80 -29.66 -8.84
N LYS A 372 -33.91 -30.22 -9.35
CA LYS A 372 -34.66 -31.36 -8.76
C LYS A 372 -33.89 -32.70 -8.71
N HIS A 373 -32.56 -32.70 -8.88
CA HIS A 373 -31.72 -33.91 -8.91
C HIS A 373 -30.42 -33.69 -8.14
N GLY A 374 -30.30 -34.33 -6.98
CA GLY A 374 -29.03 -34.54 -6.29
C GLY A 374 -28.21 -33.28 -5.97
N LEU A 375 -27.01 -33.48 -5.44
CA LEU A 375 -26.06 -32.42 -5.12
C LEU A 375 -24.92 -32.33 -6.16
N ASP A 376 -25.21 -32.66 -7.43
CA ASP A 376 -24.30 -32.48 -8.55
C ASP A 376 -24.41 -31.04 -9.06
N PHE A 377 -23.72 -30.13 -8.37
CA PHE A 377 -23.71 -28.72 -8.72
C PHE A 377 -23.24 -28.56 -10.18
N PRO A 378 -23.96 -27.82 -11.04
CA PRO A 378 -23.48 -27.51 -12.40
C PRO A 378 -22.06 -26.92 -12.40
N PHE A 379 -21.73 -26.19 -11.34
CA PHE A 379 -20.40 -25.69 -11.05
C PHE A 379 -19.32 -26.78 -10.95
N THR A 380 -19.53 -27.86 -10.18
CA THR A 380 -18.52 -28.92 -10.00
C THR A 380 -18.32 -29.70 -11.30
N ILE A 381 -19.39 -29.95 -12.04
CA ILE A 381 -19.32 -30.59 -13.37
C ILE A 381 -18.53 -29.71 -14.34
N ALA A 382 -18.81 -28.41 -14.38
CA ALA A 382 -18.09 -27.48 -15.25
C ALA A 382 -16.60 -27.38 -14.88
N LEU A 383 -16.29 -27.40 -13.57
CA LEU A 383 -14.93 -27.38 -13.05
C LEU A 383 -14.15 -28.64 -13.47
N GLN A 384 -14.76 -29.83 -13.31
CA GLN A 384 -14.18 -31.11 -13.74
C GLN A 384 -13.94 -31.14 -15.26
N LYS A 385 -14.94 -30.76 -16.05
CA LYS A 385 -14.82 -30.72 -17.52
C LYS A 385 -13.68 -29.82 -17.97
N LEU A 386 -13.55 -28.63 -17.38
CA LEU A 386 -12.46 -27.72 -17.72
C LEU A 386 -11.11 -28.30 -17.25
N SER A 387 -11.03 -28.86 -16.05
CA SER A 387 -9.78 -29.45 -15.55
C SER A 387 -9.27 -30.61 -16.41
N ASN A 388 -10.17 -31.49 -16.84
CA ASN A 388 -9.83 -32.60 -17.73
C ASN A 388 -9.26 -32.09 -19.06
N LYS A 389 -9.79 -31.00 -19.61
CA LYS A 389 -9.23 -30.34 -20.81
C LYS A 389 -7.82 -29.77 -20.57
N LEU A 390 -7.49 -29.41 -19.33
CA LEU A 390 -6.16 -28.93 -18.95
C LEU A 390 -5.18 -30.07 -18.60
N GLY A 391 -5.61 -31.34 -18.75
CA GLY A 391 -4.79 -32.52 -18.46
C GLY A 391 -4.74 -32.92 -16.99
N VAL A 392 -5.63 -32.40 -16.14
CA VAL A 392 -5.70 -32.75 -14.71
C VAL A 392 -7.06 -33.35 -14.38
N THR A 393 -7.07 -34.61 -13.98
CA THR A 393 -8.30 -35.28 -13.52
C THR A 393 -8.70 -34.75 -12.15
N LEU A 394 -9.91 -34.18 -12.05
CA LEU A 394 -10.53 -33.81 -10.78
C LEU A 394 -11.66 -34.78 -10.46
N GLU A 395 -11.61 -35.32 -9.25
CA GLU A 395 -12.62 -36.22 -8.72
C GLU A 395 -13.19 -35.65 -7.43
N ARG A 396 -14.41 -36.05 -7.10
CA ARG A 396 -14.95 -35.78 -5.77
C ARG A 396 -14.51 -36.92 -4.87
N SER A 397 -13.90 -36.60 -3.73
CA SER A 397 -13.38 -37.64 -2.83
C SER A 397 -14.49 -38.57 -2.36
N ALA A 398 -14.22 -39.87 -2.41
CA ALA A 398 -15.06 -40.93 -1.88
C ALA A 398 -14.63 -41.23 -0.42
N LEU A 399 -14.89 -40.31 0.51
CA LEU A 399 -14.85 -40.67 1.94
C LEU A 399 -16.07 -41.55 2.27
N ASP A 400 -15.98 -42.42 3.29
CA ASP A 400 -17.07 -43.26 3.79
C ASP A 400 -18.39 -42.52 4.10
N SER A 401 -18.38 -41.17 4.14
CA SER A 401 -19.60 -40.37 4.25
C SER A 401 -20.05 -39.64 2.98
N GLY A 402 -19.25 -39.50 1.91
CA GLY A 402 -19.63 -39.02 0.57
C GLY A 402 -20.44 -37.70 0.45
N LYS A 403 -20.80 -37.05 1.55
CA LYS A 403 -21.80 -36.00 1.61
C LYS A 403 -21.09 -34.66 1.62
N ILE A 404 -21.61 -33.76 0.79
CA ILE A 404 -21.41 -32.33 0.99
C ILE A 404 -21.76 -32.01 2.42
N ARG A 405 -20.79 -31.45 3.13
CA ARG A 405 -21.04 -30.99 4.49
C ARG A 405 -21.66 -29.62 4.41
N ARG A 406 -22.76 -29.44 5.11
CA ARG A 406 -23.41 -28.15 5.23
C ARG A 406 -22.78 -27.37 6.37
N ILE A 407 -22.74 -26.06 6.23
CA ILE A 407 -22.30 -25.16 7.28
C ILE A 407 -23.27 -24.00 7.43
N HIS A 408 -23.50 -23.58 8.67
CA HIS A 408 -24.37 -22.46 9.00
C HIS A 408 -23.55 -21.21 9.34
N PHE A 409 -24.07 -20.06 8.93
CA PHE A 409 -23.42 -18.74 9.10
C PHE A 409 -24.22 -17.86 10.07
N ASP A 410 -24.74 -18.46 11.14
CA ASP A 410 -25.65 -17.81 12.08
C ASP A 410 -24.90 -16.82 12.97
N ASP A 411 -23.96 -17.31 13.78
CA ASP A 411 -23.08 -16.51 14.63
C ASP A 411 -21.65 -17.07 14.65
N ALA A 412 -20.72 -16.31 15.24
CA ALA A 412 -19.30 -16.63 15.20
C ALA A 412 -18.89 -17.86 16.02
N LEU A 413 -19.58 -18.11 17.13
CA LEU A 413 -19.30 -19.22 18.02
C LEU A 413 -19.76 -20.52 17.36
N SER A 414 -21.02 -20.55 16.92
CA SER A 414 -21.59 -21.72 16.23
C SER A 414 -20.81 -22.05 14.95
N LEU A 415 -20.46 -21.05 14.14
CA LEU A 415 -19.63 -21.26 12.95
C LEU A 415 -18.26 -21.85 13.31
N ARG A 416 -17.62 -21.37 14.38
CA ARG A 416 -16.32 -21.90 14.83
C ARG A 416 -16.43 -23.36 15.23
N GLU A 417 -17.45 -23.74 16.00
CA GLU A 417 -17.69 -25.12 16.41
C GLU A 417 -17.92 -26.03 15.20
N GLU A 418 -18.77 -25.62 14.26
CA GLU A 418 -19.01 -26.38 13.03
C GLU A 418 -17.73 -26.56 12.18
N LEU A 419 -16.89 -25.53 12.09
CA LEU A 419 -15.60 -25.59 11.38
C LEU A 419 -14.60 -26.53 12.07
N GLN A 420 -14.55 -26.53 13.40
CA GLN A 420 -13.69 -27.44 14.17
C GLN A 420 -14.11 -28.90 13.96
N GLU A 421 -15.40 -29.18 14.03
CA GLU A 421 -15.93 -30.51 13.76
C GLU A 421 -15.74 -30.92 12.29
N ALA A 422 -15.80 -29.97 11.35
CA ALA A 422 -15.43 -30.22 9.96
C ALA A 422 -13.96 -30.61 9.84
N ALA A 423 -13.06 -29.88 10.48
CA ALA A 423 -11.63 -30.11 10.34
C ALA A 423 -11.15 -31.44 10.91
N LYS A 424 -11.82 -31.98 11.93
CA LYS A 424 -11.49 -33.30 12.53
C LYS A 424 -11.67 -34.47 11.57
N ILE A 425 -12.64 -34.38 10.66
CA ILE A 425 -13.01 -35.50 9.77
C ILE A 425 -12.50 -35.35 8.34
N MET A 426 -12.13 -34.13 7.93
CA MET A 426 -11.71 -33.85 6.55
C MET A 426 -10.29 -34.39 6.31
N ASN A 427 -10.09 -35.00 5.15
CA ASN A 427 -8.78 -35.50 4.73
C ASN A 427 -7.84 -34.31 4.41
N ARG A 428 -6.67 -34.26 5.03
CA ARG A 428 -5.70 -33.16 4.85
C ARG A 428 -4.98 -33.20 3.49
N GLU A 429 -4.96 -34.35 2.84
CA GLU A 429 -4.35 -34.50 1.50
C GLU A 429 -5.27 -34.02 0.38
N HIS A 430 -6.58 -33.94 0.63
CA HIS A 430 -7.58 -33.55 -0.36
C HIS A 430 -7.96 -32.07 -0.19
N PRO A 431 -7.88 -31.24 -1.25
CA PRO A 431 -8.33 -29.86 -1.18
C PRO A 431 -9.81 -29.74 -0.80
N LEU A 432 -10.12 -28.72 -0.01
CA LEU A 432 -11.47 -28.39 0.43
C LEU A 432 -12.00 -27.19 -0.33
N ILE A 433 -13.05 -27.39 -1.11
CA ILE A 433 -13.80 -26.31 -1.76
C ILE A 433 -14.90 -25.84 -0.81
N ILE A 434 -14.96 -24.54 -0.54
CA ILE A 434 -15.95 -23.92 0.35
C ILE A 434 -16.83 -23.01 -0.49
N VAL A 435 -18.15 -23.27 -0.52
CA VAL A 435 -19.10 -22.45 -1.27
C VAL A 435 -20.04 -21.73 -0.30
N ALA A 436 -20.01 -20.40 -0.29
CA ALA A 436 -20.83 -19.59 0.62
C ALA A 436 -21.28 -18.28 -0.03
N LYS A 437 -22.36 -17.67 0.47
CA LYS A 437 -22.77 -16.35 -0.02
C LYS A 437 -21.76 -15.26 0.35
N LYS A 438 -21.61 -14.26 -0.52
CA LYS A 438 -20.71 -13.13 -0.26
C LYS A 438 -21.08 -12.39 1.03
N GLU A 439 -22.37 -12.13 1.24
CA GLU A 439 -22.89 -11.44 2.43
C GLU A 439 -22.54 -12.15 3.75
N HIS A 440 -22.49 -13.49 3.75
CA HIS A 440 -22.08 -14.25 4.94
C HIS A 440 -20.57 -14.18 5.16
N LEU A 441 -19.78 -14.35 4.11
CA LEU A 441 -18.32 -14.30 4.20
C LEU A 441 -17.79 -12.95 4.70
N GLU A 442 -18.50 -11.86 4.39
CA GLU A 442 -18.14 -10.48 4.77
C GLU A 442 -18.64 -10.08 6.18
N LYS A 443 -19.45 -10.93 6.84
CA LYS A 443 -19.96 -10.66 8.19
C LYS A 443 -18.82 -10.55 9.20
N LYS A 444 -18.78 -9.43 9.93
CA LYS A 444 -17.71 -9.09 10.90
C LYS A 444 -17.97 -9.68 12.29
N VAL A 445 -16.89 -10.09 12.94
CA VAL A 445 -16.79 -10.58 14.32
C VAL A 445 -15.56 -9.95 14.96
N GLY A 446 -15.75 -8.95 15.81
CA GLY A 446 -14.64 -8.12 16.28
C GLY A 446 -13.86 -7.53 15.11
N SER A 447 -12.55 -7.77 15.05
CA SER A 447 -11.68 -7.25 13.99
C SER A 447 -11.60 -8.11 12.72
N ARG A 448 -12.23 -9.30 12.67
CA ARG A 448 -12.15 -10.25 11.55
C ARG A 448 -13.51 -10.48 10.92
N ASP A 449 -13.54 -10.91 9.66
CA ASP A 449 -14.75 -11.46 9.04
C ASP A 449 -14.76 -12.99 9.06
N PHE A 450 -15.92 -13.57 8.74
CA PHE A 450 -16.08 -15.03 8.64
C PHE A 450 -15.15 -15.66 7.59
N TYR A 451 -14.85 -14.99 6.49
CA TYR A 451 -13.82 -15.44 5.55
C TYR A 451 -12.46 -15.64 6.23
N SER A 452 -12.01 -14.63 6.98
CA SER A 452 -10.75 -14.67 7.72
C SER A 452 -10.76 -15.76 8.80
N LEU A 453 -11.90 -15.94 9.48
CA LEU A 453 -12.08 -17.02 10.45
C LEU A 453 -11.91 -18.41 9.81
N ILE A 454 -12.56 -18.65 8.67
CA ILE A 454 -12.44 -19.90 7.90
C ILE A 454 -10.99 -20.15 7.49
N LYS A 455 -10.31 -19.12 6.94
CA LYS A 455 -8.92 -19.23 6.50
C LYS A 455 -7.96 -19.52 7.65
N HIS A 456 -8.22 -18.94 8.83
CA HIS A 456 -7.44 -19.17 10.03
C HIS A 456 -7.65 -20.58 10.56
N LEU A 457 -8.88 -20.95 10.91
CA LEU A 457 -9.17 -22.25 11.53
C LEU A 457 -8.81 -23.41 10.58
N LEU A 458 -9.39 -23.44 9.38
CA LEU A 458 -9.19 -24.58 8.49
C LEU A 458 -7.79 -24.55 7.86
N GLY A 459 -7.33 -23.38 7.41
CA GLY A 459 -6.08 -23.26 6.66
C GLY A 459 -4.83 -23.26 7.53
N ARG A 460 -4.81 -22.48 8.61
CA ARG A 460 -3.64 -22.32 9.49
C ARG A 460 -3.60 -23.38 10.58
N ASP A 461 -4.68 -23.52 11.35
CA ASP A 461 -4.67 -24.37 12.54
C ASP A 461 -4.77 -25.85 12.17
N HIS A 462 -5.57 -26.18 11.14
CA HIS A 462 -5.78 -27.56 10.69
C HIS A 462 -5.05 -27.93 9.39
N CYS A 463 -4.29 -27.01 8.79
CA CYS A 463 -3.49 -27.24 7.58
C CYS A 463 -4.28 -27.76 6.37
N LEU A 464 -5.58 -27.43 6.26
CA LEU A 464 -6.41 -27.81 5.11
C LEU A 464 -6.19 -26.87 3.92
N ARG A 465 -6.03 -27.47 2.74
CA ARG A 465 -5.88 -26.75 1.46
C ARG A 465 -7.23 -26.19 0.99
N THR A 466 -7.61 -25.01 1.51
CA THR A 466 -8.95 -24.43 1.28
C THR A 466 -9.04 -23.53 0.04
N GLN A 467 -10.10 -23.69 -0.76
CA GLN A 467 -10.49 -22.81 -1.86
C GLN A 467 -11.93 -22.30 -1.65
N VAL A 468 -12.06 -21.03 -1.27
CA VAL A 468 -13.38 -20.40 -1.08
C VAL A 468 -13.91 -19.87 -2.41
N VAL A 469 -15.19 -20.09 -2.68
CA VAL A 469 -15.92 -19.68 -3.88
C VAL A 469 -17.24 -19.04 -3.43
N THR A 470 -17.56 -17.84 -3.92
CA THR A 470 -18.85 -17.24 -3.56
C THR A 470 -19.99 -17.89 -4.33
N TYR A 471 -21.19 -17.93 -3.76
CA TYR A 471 -22.39 -18.46 -4.40
C TYR A 471 -22.66 -17.78 -5.75
N GLU A 472 -22.56 -16.46 -5.81
CA GLU A 472 -22.80 -15.66 -7.02
C GLU A 472 -21.81 -16.04 -8.13
N THR A 473 -20.58 -16.40 -7.75
CA THR A 473 -19.54 -16.89 -8.65
C THR A 473 -19.85 -18.31 -9.15
N SER A 474 -20.40 -19.18 -8.29
CA SER A 474 -20.72 -20.57 -8.64
C SER A 474 -21.96 -20.72 -9.52
N GLU A 475 -22.84 -19.72 -9.58
CA GLU A 475 -24.03 -19.74 -10.45
C GLU A 475 -23.72 -19.57 -11.95
N LEU A 476 -22.50 -19.19 -12.33
CA LEU A 476 -22.03 -19.06 -13.73
C LEU A 476 -22.93 -18.19 -14.65
N LYS A 477 -23.64 -17.20 -14.10
CA LYS A 477 -24.64 -16.38 -14.82
C LYS A 477 -24.09 -15.39 -15.86
N SER A 478 -22.76 -15.24 -15.99
CA SER A 478 -22.14 -14.17 -16.77
C SER A 478 -21.34 -14.67 -17.99
N LYS A 479 -21.25 -13.81 -19.03
CA LYS A 479 -20.22 -13.94 -20.09
C LYS A 479 -18.84 -13.96 -19.41
N GLY A 480 -18.01 -14.98 -19.69
CA GLY A 480 -16.69 -15.13 -19.08
C GLY A 480 -16.60 -16.16 -17.93
N SER A 481 -17.64 -16.99 -17.74
CA SER A 481 -17.66 -18.10 -16.76
C SER A 481 -16.45 -19.03 -16.83
N GLU A 482 -15.89 -19.28 -18.02
CA GLU A 482 -14.67 -20.09 -18.19
C GLU A 482 -13.44 -19.47 -17.51
N ASN A 483 -13.27 -18.14 -17.54
CA ASN A 483 -12.15 -17.46 -16.88
C ASN A 483 -12.24 -17.57 -15.35
N ILE A 484 -13.47 -17.50 -14.82
CA ILE A 484 -13.75 -17.68 -13.40
C ILE A 484 -13.37 -19.11 -12.97
N LEU A 485 -13.85 -20.12 -13.72
CA LEU A 485 -13.53 -21.52 -13.46
C LEU A 485 -12.02 -21.77 -13.55
N LEU A 486 -11.35 -21.18 -14.55
CA LEU A 486 -9.90 -21.27 -14.70
C LEU A 486 -9.17 -20.71 -13.47
N ASN A 487 -9.58 -19.54 -12.94
CA ASN A 487 -8.96 -18.97 -11.75
C ASN A 487 -9.15 -19.85 -10.50
N ILE A 488 -10.32 -20.47 -10.36
CA ILE A 488 -10.59 -21.43 -9.26
C ILE A 488 -9.69 -22.66 -9.41
N LEU A 489 -9.56 -23.21 -10.62
CA LEU A 489 -8.68 -24.34 -10.93
C LEU A 489 -7.22 -24.02 -10.64
N LEU A 490 -6.72 -22.87 -11.07
CA LEU A 490 -5.35 -22.43 -10.79
C LEU A 490 -5.09 -22.36 -9.28
N GLY A 491 -6.05 -21.84 -8.51
CA GLY A 491 -5.98 -21.84 -7.05
C GLY A 491 -5.91 -23.25 -6.43
N LEU A 492 -6.71 -24.19 -6.94
CA LEU A 492 -6.67 -25.59 -6.53
C LEU A 492 -5.36 -26.28 -6.91
N TYR A 493 -4.88 -26.09 -8.14
CA TYR A 493 -3.65 -26.69 -8.66
C TYR A 493 -2.44 -26.30 -7.82
N VAL A 494 -2.21 -24.98 -7.62
CA VAL A 494 -1.04 -24.49 -6.90
C VAL A 494 -1.06 -24.96 -5.44
N LYS A 495 -2.23 -24.98 -4.79
CA LYS A 495 -2.36 -25.50 -3.41
C LYS A 495 -2.08 -26.99 -3.28
N ASN A 496 -2.14 -27.73 -4.39
CA ASN A 496 -1.84 -29.17 -4.46
C ASN A 496 -0.53 -29.46 -5.19
N GLY A 497 0.35 -28.46 -5.35
CA GLY A 497 1.66 -28.64 -5.98
C GLY A 497 1.62 -28.89 -7.50
N VAL A 498 0.47 -28.72 -8.16
CA VAL A 498 0.38 -28.78 -9.62
C VAL A 498 0.83 -27.43 -10.18
N HIS A 499 1.80 -27.48 -11.09
CA HIS A 499 2.32 -26.30 -11.77
C HIS A 499 1.62 -26.13 -13.12
N PRO A 500 0.93 -25.01 -13.35
CA PRO A 500 0.26 -24.77 -14.63
C PRO A 500 1.24 -24.54 -15.79
N TRP A 501 2.34 -23.83 -15.55
CA TRP A 501 3.37 -23.50 -16.54
C TRP A 501 4.70 -23.15 -15.85
N LYS A 502 5.77 -23.04 -16.62
CA LYS A 502 7.07 -22.51 -16.19
C LYS A 502 7.65 -21.56 -17.23
N LEU A 503 8.74 -20.86 -16.92
CA LEU A 503 9.49 -20.10 -17.93
C LEU A 503 10.20 -21.07 -18.88
N LYS A 504 10.13 -20.80 -20.19
CA LYS A 504 10.88 -21.57 -21.19
C LYS A 504 12.39 -21.37 -21.03
N HIS A 505 12.80 -20.12 -20.82
CA HIS A 505 14.19 -19.75 -20.67
C HIS A 505 14.50 -19.49 -19.20
N PRO A 506 15.60 -20.04 -18.66
CA PRO A 506 15.99 -19.77 -17.29
C PRO A 506 16.35 -18.30 -17.11
N LEU A 507 16.11 -17.80 -15.91
CA LEU A 507 16.54 -16.48 -15.46
C LEU A 507 18.03 -16.48 -15.09
N HIS A 508 18.58 -15.29 -14.83
CA HIS A 508 20.01 -15.07 -14.57
C HIS A 508 20.52 -15.70 -13.26
N SER A 509 19.64 -15.86 -12.26
CA SER A 509 19.96 -16.44 -10.96
C SER A 509 19.50 -17.88 -10.88
N ASP A 510 20.21 -18.70 -10.09
CA ASP A 510 19.83 -20.08 -9.82
C ASP A 510 18.50 -20.17 -9.05
N CYS A 511 18.27 -19.23 -8.13
CA CYS A 511 17.00 -19.04 -7.43
C CYS A 511 16.74 -17.58 -7.04
N PHE A 512 15.49 -17.29 -6.73
CA PHE A 512 14.99 -15.97 -6.32
C PHE A 512 14.26 -16.10 -4.98
N VAL A 513 14.51 -15.17 -4.07
CA VAL A 513 13.93 -15.13 -2.72
C VAL A 513 13.13 -13.85 -2.56
N GLY A 514 11.81 -13.95 -2.37
CA GLY A 514 10.94 -12.83 -2.00
C GLY A 514 10.87 -12.68 -0.48
N LEU A 515 11.07 -11.45 0.02
CA LEU A 515 11.05 -11.07 1.43
C LEU A 515 9.97 -10.01 1.68
N ASP A 516 8.95 -10.35 2.45
CA ASP A 516 7.86 -9.45 2.84
C ASP A 516 7.72 -9.39 4.37
N VAL A 517 7.35 -8.23 4.92
CA VAL A 517 7.08 -7.97 6.34
C VAL A 517 5.71 -7.31 6.45
N SER A 518 4.73 -8.02 7.02
CA SER A 518 3.38 -7.48 7.19
C SER A 518 3.17 -6.78 8.54
N HIS A 519 2.10 -5.97 8.59
CA HIS A 519 1.68 -5.23 9.77
C HIS A 519 0.30 -5.74 10.21
N GLU A 520 0.18 -6.29 11.42
CA GLU A 520 -1.11 -6.59 12.04
C GLU A 520 -1.20 -5.90 13.41
N GLY A 521 -2.17 -4.99 13.60
CA GLY A 521 -2.49 -4.41 14.92
C GLY A 521 -1.38 -3.56 15.58
N GLY A 522 -0.47 -2.97 14.80
CA GLY A 522 0.67 -2.20 15.33
C GLY A 522 1.87 -3.04 15.75
N ILE A 523 1.81 -4.36 15.53
CA ILE A 523 2.92 -5.30 15.70
C ILE A 523 3.34 -5.80 14.32
N HIS A 524 4.64 -5.81 14.02
CA HIS A 524 5.14 -6.42 12.79
C HIS A 524 5.10 -7.94 12.95
N THR A 525 3.99 -8.56 12.55
CA THR A 525 3.80 -10.01 12.68
C THR A 525 3.26 -10.60 11.39
N THR A 526 4.01 -11.57 10.87
CA THR A 526 3.72 -12.41 9.70
C THR A 526 4.25 -11.90 8.36
N GLY A 527 5.57 -11.94 8.18
CA GLY A 527 6.16 -11.88 6.84
C GLY A 527 6.01 -13.21 6.06
N ILE A 528 6.32 -13.21 4.76
CA ILE A 528 6.37 -14.44 3.94
C ILE A 528 7.72 -14.46 3.22
N ILE A 529 8.35 -15.64 3.22
CA ILE A 529 9.49 -15.91 2.36
C ILE A 529 9.08 -16.92 1.32
N GLN A 530 9.21 -16.54 0.06
CA GLN A 530 8.93 -17.40 -1.09
C GLN A 530 10.20 -17.58 -1.90
N VAL A 531 10.51 -18.83 -2.23
CA VAL A 531 11.68 -19.15 -3.04
C VAL A 531 11.25 -19.85 -4.32
N VAL A 532 11.74 -19.35 -5.45
CA VAL A 532 11.49 -19.92 -6.78
C VAL A 532 12.82 -20.20 -7.49
N GLY A 533 12.86 -21.25 -8.30
CA GLY A 533 14.02 -21.60 -9.12
C GLY A 533 14.14 -20.72 -10.36
N LYS A 534 15.24 -20.90 -11.10
CA LYS A 534 15.55 -20.17 -12.35
C LYS A 534 14.46 -20.23 -13.44
N ASP A 535 13.61 -21.24 -13.45
CA ASP A 535 12.50 -21.38 -14.40
C ASP A 535 11.15 -20.91 -13.83
N GLY A 536 11.15 -20.28 -12.66
CA GLY A 536 9.95 -19.83 -11.95
C GLY A 536 9.21 -20.93 -11.19
N THR A 537 9.72 -22.17 -11.16
CA THR A 537 9.12 -23.22 -10.33
C THR A 537 9.31 -22.91 -8.83
N PRO A 538 8.24 -22.94 -8.01
CA PRO A 538 8.38 -22.81 -6.56
C PRO A 538 9.28 -23.90 -5.98
N LEU A 539 10.24 -23.50 -5.14
CA LEU A 539 11.08 -24.42 -4.37
C LEU A 539 10.46 -24.67 -3.00
N TRP A 540 10.11 -23.60 -2.28
CA TRP A 540 9.41 -23.67 -1.00
C TRP A 540 8.87 -22.29 -0.58
N THR A 541 8.08 -22.25 0.48
CA THR A 541 7.56 -21.02 1.10
C THR A 541 7.46 -21.22 2.60
N LYS A 542 7.73 -20.17 3.40
CA LYS A 542 7.57 -20.21 4.86
C LYS A 542 6.93 -18.91 5.36
N PRO A 543 5.89 -19.00 6.20
CA PRO A 543 5.43 -17.86 6.97
C PRO A 543 6.45 -17.51 8.05
N LEU A 544 6.78 -16.24 8.19
CA LEU A 544 7.61 -15.71 9.27
C LEU A 544 6.72 -15.49 10.50
N SER A 545 6.69 -16.47 11.41
CA SER A 545 5.86 -16.42 12.61
C SER A 545 6.45 -15.55 13.75
N ASN A 546 7.68 -15.07 13.62
CA ASN A 546 8.33 -14.29 14.65
C ASN A 546 7.84 -12.83 14.62
N SER A 547 7.61 -12.25 15.79
CA SER A 547 7.33 -10.82 15.91
C SER A 547 8.60 -10.02 15.60
N GLU A 548 8.62 -9.37 14.44
CA GLU A 548 9.67 -8.42 14.12
C GLU A 548 9.45 -7.15 14.97
N ARG A 549 10.54 -6.54 15.45
CA ARG A 549 10.46 -5.32 16.31
C ARG A 549 10.46 -4.03 15.47
N GLY A 550 10.25 -4.13 14.16
CA GLY A 550 10.34 -3.03 13.19
C GLY A 550 10.13 -3.48 11.74
N GLU A 551 10.34 -2.55 10.79
CA GLU A 551 10.34 -2.83 9.33
C GLU A 551 11.56 -3.64 8.85
N VAL A 552 12.63 -3.67 9.67
CA VAL A 552 13.89 -4.37 9.38
C VAL A 552 13.79 -5.82 9.84
N ILE A 553 14.08 -6.76 8.94
CA ILE A 553 14.10 -8.19 9.25
C ILE A 553 15.33 -8.50 10.12
N ARG A 554 15.13 -9.22 11.23
CA ARG A 554 16.23 -9.66 12.09
C ARG A 554 17.18 -10.65 11.43
N ARG A 555 18.42 -10.67 11.92
CA ARG A 555 19.50 -11.54 11.43
C ARG A 555 19.11 -13.02 11.49
N GLU A 556 18.54 -13.47 12.61
CA GLU A 556 18.18 -14.88 12.81
C GLU A 556 17.12 -15.34 11.79
N THR A 557 16.18 -14.46 11.46
CA THR A 557 15.15 -14.73 10.45
C THR A 557 15.78 -14.87 9.06
N ILE A 558 16.69 -13.98 8.68
CA ILE A 558 17.43 -14.05 7.41
C ILE A 558 18.25 -15.34 7.34
N GLU A 559 19.00 -15.65 8.39
CA GLU A 559 19.89 -16.82 8.47
C GLU A 559 19.13 -18.13 8.32
N GLN A 560 18.05 -18.32 9.08
CA GLN A 560 17.20 -19.50 8.94
C GLN A 560 16.66 -19.68 7.53
N SER A 561 16.36 -18.56 6.86
CA SER A 561 15.73 -18.55 5.55
C SER A 561 16.73 -18.84 4.44
N ILE A 562 17.94 -18.31 4.55
CA ILE A 562 19.04 -18.65 3.65
C ILE A 562 19.41 -20.13 3.83
N ASN A 563 19.62 -20.60 5.05
CA ASN A 563 20.00 -22.00 5.30
C ASN A 563 18.96 -22.98 4.73
N HIS A 564 17.67 -22.72 4.99
CA HIS A 564 16.60 -23.56 4.41
C HIS A 564 16.54 -23.47 2.88
N THR A 565 16.82 -22.29 2.30
CA THR A 565 16.93 -22.13 0.84
C THR A 565 18.04 -22.98 0.26
N LEU A 566 19.22 -22.91 0.87
CA LEU A 566 20.40 -23.66 0.44
C LEU A 566 20.17 -25.17 0.55
N ASP A 567 19.57 -25.63 1.65
CA ASP A 567 19.24 -27.05 1.86
C ASP A 567 18.23 -27.55 0.83
N ARG A 568 17.12 -26.82 0.62
CA ARG A 568 16.09 -27.19 -0.36
C ARG A 568 16.62 -27.18 -1.79
N TYR A 569 17.45 -26.20 -2.12
CA TYR A 569 18.07 -26.12 -3.44
C TYR A 569 19.04 -27.29 -3.63
N LYS A 570 19.91 -27.59 -2.66
CA LYS A 570 20.85 -28.72 -2.72
C LYS A 570 20.16 -30.07 -2.80
N GLN A 571 19.05 -30.26 -2.09
CA GLN A 571 18.22 -31.47 -2.20
C GLN A 571 17.67 -31.68 -3.61
N LYS A 572 17.31 -30.60 -4.30
CA LYS A 572 16.70 -30.66 -5.64
C LYS A 572 17.74 -30.74 -6.76
N GLU A 573 18.82 -29.97 -6.67
CA GLU A 573 19.79 -29.76 -7.75
C GLU A 573 21.15 -30.43 -7.47
N GLY A 574 21.34 -31.07 -6.31
CA GLY A 574 22.57 -31.77 -5.92
C GLY A 574 23.75 -30.87 -5.56
N ARG A 575 23.62 -29.54 -5.71
CA ARG A 575 24.66 -28.54 -5.46
C ARG A 575 24.07 -27.30 -4.79
N TYR A 576 24.92 -26.44 -4.24
CA TYR A 576 24.51 -25.09 -3.83
C TYR A 576 24.31 -24.18 -5.06
N PRO A 577 23.45 -23.16 -4.97
CA PRO A 577 23.31 -22.15 -6.02
C PRO A 577 24.59 -21.30 -6.09
N SER A 578 24.98 -20.87 -7.28
CA SER A 578 26.12 -19.97 -7.49
C SER A 578 25.72 -18.51 -7.35
N HIS A 579 24.47 -18.18 -7.66
CA HIS A 579 23.91 -16.83 -7.56
C HIS A 579 22.45 -16.83 -7.09
N ILE A 580 22.11 -15.93 -6.15
CA ILE A 580 20.76 -15.75 -5.61
C ILE A 580 20.30 -14.30 -5.78
N THR A 581 19.06 -14.05 -6.22
CA THR A 581 18.48 -12.69 -6.20
C THR A 581 17.44 -12.57 -5.09
N PHE A 582 17.58 -11.57 -4.24
CA PHE A 582 16.62 -11.22 -3.21
C PHE A 582 15.72 -10.06 -3.67
N HIS A 583 14.42 -10.21 -3.49
CA HIS A 583 13.41 -9.19 -3.73
C HIS A 583 12.78 -8.78 -2.38
N ARG A 584 12.98 -7.53 -1.94
CA ARG A 584 12.39 -6.99 -0.70
C ARG A 584 11.15 -6.15 -1.02
N ASP A 585 10.00 -6.45 -0.43
CA ASP A 585 8.81 -5.61 -0.55
C ASP A 585 8.92 -4.31 0.27
N GLY A 586 8.96 -3.16 -0.39
CA GLY A 586 9.19 -1.87 0.24
C GLY A 586 10.66 -1.48 0.24
N LYS A 587 11.08 -0.69 1.23
CA LYS A 587 12.42 -0.10 1.28
C LYS A 587 13.48 -1.15 1.61
N GLY A 588 14.63 -1.05 0.96
CA GLY A 588 15.81 -1.86 1.28
C GLY A 588 16.55 -1.33 2.49
N HIS A 589 17.09 -2.22 3.32
CA HIS A 589 17.87 -1.87 4.51
C HIS A 589 19.30 -2.41 4.40
N LEU A 590 20.30 -1.53 4.56
CA LEU A 590 21.72 -1.92 4.47
C LEU A 590 22.12 -2.99 5.50
N THR A 591 21.48 -2.99 6.67
CA THR A 591 21.66 -4.01 7.71
C THR A 591 21.25 -5.40 7.22
N GLU A 592 20.17 -5.52 6.47
CA GLU A 592 19.73 -6.78 5.85
C GLU A 592 20.73 -7.22 4.78
N VAL A 593 21.15 -6.30 3.91
CA VAL A 593 22.13 -6.56 2.85
C VAL A 593 23.46 -7.07 3.43
N ASN A 594 23.96 -6.42 4.48
CA ASN A 594 25.19 -6.83 5.15
C ASN A 594 25.05 -8.22 5.78
N THR A 595 23.92 -8.49 6.42
CA THR A 595 23.65 -9.81 7.01
C THR A 595 23.62 -10.91 5.95
N ILE A 596 22.92 -10.69 4.82
CA ILE A 596 22.88 -11.64 3.70
C ILE A 596 24.29 -11.90 3.16
N ARG A 597 25.09 -10.84 3.01
CA ARG A 597 26.48 -10.93 2.55
C ARG A 597 27.34 -11.78 3.48
N ASP A 598 27.26 -11.54 4.79
CA ASP A 598 28.05 -12.28 5.80
C ASP A 598 27.78 -13.79 5.73
N ILE A 599 26.52 -14.17 5.49
CA ILE A 599 26.11 -15.58 5.43
C ILE A 599 26.54 -16.21 4.10
N LEU A 600 26.21 -15.58 2.96
CA LEU A 600 26.47 -16.16 1.63
C LEU A 600 27.96 -16.21 1.26
N ASN A 601 28.77 -15.30 1.81
CA ASN A 601 30.23 -15.35 1.63
C ASN A 601 30.85 -16.64 2.17
N GLN A 602 30.30 -17.22 3.24
CA GLN A 602 30.79 -18.49 3.81
C GLN A 602 30.62 -19.66 2.83
N TYR A 603 29.63 -19.55 1.93
CA TYR A 603 29.32 -20.54 0.90
C TYR A 603 29.88 -20.17 -0.48
N HIS A 604 30.59 -19.03 -0.60
CA HIS A 604 31.07 -18.48 -1.87
C HIS A 604 29.93 -18.25 -2.89
N ILE A 605 28.77 -17.82 -2.40
CA ILE A 605 27.58 -17.57 -3.21
C ILE A 605 27.43 -16.07 -3.46
N SER A 606 27.33 -15.69 -4.72
CA SER A 606 27.08 -14.31 -5.13
C SER A 606 25.58 -13.95 -5.03
N PHE A 607 25.25 -12.68 -4.85
CA PHE A 607 23.85 -12.26 -4.76
C PHE A 607 23.57 -10.85 -5.24
N ASP A 608 22.32 -10.65 -5.67
CA ASP A 608 21.70 -9.35 -5.90
C ASP A 608 20.63 -9.09 -4.83
N TYR A 609 20.48 -7.83 -4.41
CA TYR A 609 19.39 -7.40 -3.52
C TYR A 609 18.63 -6.25 -4.17
N VAL A 610 17.33 -6.47 -4.42
CA VAL A 610 16.46 -5.53 -5.12
C VAL A 610 15.27 -5.17 -4.24
N ALA A 611 15.16 -3.89 -3.90
CA ALA A 611 13.99 -3.33 -3.23
C ALA A 611 12.86 -3.06 -4.25
N ILE A 612 11.64 -3.48 -3.93
CA ILE A 612 10.46 -3.34 -4.78
C ILE A 612 9.46 -2.41 -4.08
N GLU A 613 9.49 -1.13 -4.45
CA GLU A 613 8.61 -0.12 -3.89
C GLU A 613 7.35 0.09 -4.73
N LYS A 614 6.20 -0.31 -4.20
CA LYS A 614 4.90 -0.22 -4.91
C LYS A 614 4.20 1.13 -4.73
N ASN A 615 4.44 1.80 -3.60
CA ASN A 615 3.74 3.02 -3.22
C ASN A 615 4.56 4.28 -3.52
N ILE A 616 4.91 4.46 -4.80
CA ILE A 616 5.67 5.64 -5.28
C ILE A 616 4.74 6.71 -5.85
N LEU A 617 5.16 7.98 -5.82
CA LEU A 617 4.42 9.10 -6.40
C LEU A 617 4.62 9.25 -7.92
N ARG A 618 5.64 8.60 -8.49
CA ARG A 618 5.92 8.74 -9.93
C ARG A 618 4.97 7.87 -10.76
N ARG A 619 4.52 8.41 -11.88
CA ARG A 619 3.67 7.76 -12.89
C ARG A 619 4.36 7.85 -14.23
N MET A 620 4.27 6.79 -15.01
CA MET A 620 4.78 6.77 -16.39
C MET A 620 3.62 6.70 -17.37
N ALA A 621 3.75 7.38 -18.49
CA ALA A 621 2.81 7.33 -19.61
C ALA A 621 3.59 7.42 -20.92
N TYR A 622 2.94 7.06 -22.03
CA TYR A 622 3.47 7.35 -23.36
C TYR A 622 2.34 7.80 -24.27
N LYS A 623 2.68 8.63 -25.25
CA LYS A 623 1.74 9.10 -26.27
C LYS A 623 2.22 8.67 -27.65
N ASP A 624 1.33 8.08 -28.42
CA ASP A 624 1.56 7.81 -29.84
C ASP A 624 1.30 9.10 -30.64
N ASN A 625 2.23 9.48 -31.53
CA ASN A 625 2.17 10.71 -32.35
C ASN A 625 1.95 11.99 -31.54
N PRO A 626 2.95 12.45 -30.75
CA PRO A 626 2.86 13.72 -30.05
C PRO A 626 2.72 14.87 -31.06
N SER A 627 1.65 15.67 -30.94
CA SER A 627 1.52 16.92 -31.68
C SER A 627 2.66 17.86 -31.27
N PRO A 628 3.24 18.65 -32.19
CA PRO A 628 4.37 19.54 -31.87
C PRO A 628 4.06 20.64 -30.81
N ASN A 629 2.79 20.81 -30.43
CA ASN A 629 2.32 21.83 -29.49
C ASN A 629 1.73 21.24 -28.18
N GLY A 630 2.12 20.03 -27.75
CA GLY A 630 1.56 19.39 -26.55
C GLY A 630 2.55 18.58 -25.75
#